data_AF-A0A154PPT8-F1
#
_entry.id   AF-A0A154PPT8-F1
#
_cell.length_a   1.000
_cell.length_b   1.000
_cell.length_c   1.000
_cell.angle_alpha   90.00
_cell.angle_beta   90.00
_cell.angle_gamma   90.00
#
_symmetry.space_group_name_H-M   'P 1'
#
loop_
_entity.id
_entity.type
_entity.pdbx_description
1 polymer ?
#
loop_
_entity_poly.entity_id
_entity_poly.type
_entity_poly.pdbx_seq_one_letter_code
_entity_poly.pdbx_strand_id
1 'polypeptide(L)'
;MGTQLRKVKNENKGLGGRSKLTAKLIDELTVYYGLAIRRYSHSIEEMKNGIWATFHHKISTDENPQHDNCPTGKDSWCSWQKAKAHETLENYKHKNPIPKDVQKAIIPIYEKLSSDDLLKRCLGGFTQNNNENVNALIWSMAPKVTSSGAKIVEIATYIALSIFNDGYDNVLLMMQIMNLKIGLNAHQACQNFDTQRITAAKLRAQQTTKEARKLK
;
A
#
# COMPACT_ATOMS: atom_id res chain seq x y z
N MET A 1 -5.58 7.01 -0.59
CA MET A 1 -6.95 7.40 -0.19
C MET A 1 -6.94 8.49 0.88
N GLY A 2 -6.59 8.20 2.14
CA GLY A 2 -6.70 9.14 3.26
C GLY A 2 -6.10 10.53 3.04
N THR A 3 -4.86 10.61 2.52
CA THR A 3 -4.22 11.90 2.21
C THR A 3 -5.04 12.76 1.25
N GLN A 4 -5.59 12.16 0.18
CA GLN A 4 -6.40 12.88 -0.81
C GLN A 4 -7.73 13.36 -0.21
N LEU A 5 -8.39 12.52 0.60
CA LEU A 5 -9.63 12.90 1.29
C LEU A 5 -9.40 14.04 2.31
N ARG A 6 -8.30 14.00 3.07
CA ARG A 6 -7.93 15.08 4.00
C ARG A 6 -7.63 16.38 3.25
N LYS A 7 -6.95 16.29 2.11
CA LYS A 7 -6.71 17.43 1.22
C LYS A 7 -8.02 18.06 0.75
N VAL A 8 -8.93 17.28 0.15
CA VAL A 8 -10.24 17.77 -0.32
C VAL A 8 -11.05 18.39 0.81
N LYS A 9 -11.06 17.76 1.99
CA LYS A 9 -11.73 18.31 3.19
C LYS A 9 -11.19 19.69 3.57
N ASN A 10 -9.88 19.89 3.51
CA ASN A 10 -9.23 21.14 3.92
C ASN A 10 -9.40 22.25 2.88
N GLU A 11 -9.39 21.91 1.59
CA GLU A 11 -9.54 22.86 0.49
C GLU A 11 -10.99 23.34 0.32
N ASN A 12 -11.97 22.54 0.74
CA ASN A 12 -13.39 22.85 0.57
C ASN A 12 -14.04 23.12 1.94
N LYS A 13 -14.18 24.40 2.28
CA LYS A 13 -14.89 24.84 3.49
C LYS A 13 -16.32 24.27 3.48
N GLY A 14 -16.73 23.65 4.59
CA GLY A 14 -18.07 23.08 4.76
C GLY A 14 -18.20 21.59 4.44
N LEU A 15 -17.16 20.91 3.93
CA LEU A 15 -17.17 19.44 3.78
C LEU A 15 -16.84 18.69 5.08
N GLY A 16 -16.23 19.37 6.05
CA GLY A 16 -16.03 18.85 7.41
C GLY A 16 -17.27 19.00 8.28
N GLY A 17 -17.31 18.26 9.39
CA GLY A 17 -18.38 18.37 10.40
C GLY A 17 -19.08 17.04 10.67
N ARG A 18 -19.98 17.04 11.67
CA ARG A 18 -20.78 15.87 12.03
C ARG A 18 -21.59 15.41 10.81
N SER A 19 -21.62 14.10 10.58
CA SER A 19 -22.31 13.46 9.46
C SER A 19 -21.80 13.83 8.04
N LYS A 20 -20.66 14.50 7.93
CA LYS A 20 -19.96 14.77 6.64
C LYS A 20 -18.63 13.99 6.57
N LEU A 21 -17.61 14.58 5.96
CA LEU A 21 -16.28 13.99 5.82
C LEU A 21 -15.48 14.11 7.15
N THR A 22 -15.87 13.29 8.12
CA THR A 22 -15.20 13.20 9.44
C THR A 22 -13.86 12.47 9.34
N ALA A 23 -12.97 12.68 10.31
CA ALA A 23 -11.70 11.94 10.37
C ALA A 23 -11.93 10.42 10.42
N LYS A 24 -12.89 9.98 11.24
CA LYS A 24 -13.30 8.57 11.34
C LYS A 24 -13.74 7.99 10.01
N LEU A 25 -14.57 8.72 9.24
CA LEU A 25 -15.00 8.27 7.92
C LEU A 25 -13.83 8.19 6.94
N ILE A 26 -12.90 9.16 6.96
CA ILE A 26 -11.69 9.13 6.14
C ILE A 26 -10.84 7.89 6.43
N ASP A 27 -10.65 7.57 7.72
CA ASP A 27 -9.85 6.42 8.14
C ASP A 27 -10.53 5.12 7.73
N GLU A 28 -11.85 5.02 7.91
CA GLU A 28 -12.66 3.88 7.46
C GLU A 28 -12.55 3.66 5.94
N LEU A 29 -12.74 4.70 5.12
CA LEU A 29 -12.61 4.62 3.66
C LEU A 29 -11.19 4.25 3.24
N THR A 30 -10.17 4.70 3.97
CA THR A 30 -8.77 4.36 3.70
C THR A 30 -8.49 2.89 3.96
N VAL A 31 -9.02 2.34 5.05
CA VAL A 31 -8.91 0.91 5.38
C VAL A 31 -9.61 0.06 4.32
N TYR A 32 -10.84 0.43 3.94
CA TYR A 32 -11.60 -0.33 2.94
C TYR A 32 -10.98 -0.29 1.56
N TYR A 33 -10.43 0.85 1.13
CA TYR A 33 -9.65 0.96 -0.09
C TYR A 33 -8.47 -0.02 -0.11
N GLY A 34 -7.65 -0.03 0.94
CA GLY A 34 -6.52 -0.96 1.05
C GLY A 34 -6.96 -2.43 1.16
N LEU A 35 -8.14 -2.69 1.70
CA LEU A 35 -8.72 -4.04 1.77
C LEU A 35 -9.18 -4.53 0.39
N ALA A 36 -9.84 -3.69 -0.41
CA ALA A 36 -10.25 -4.01 -1.77
C ALA A 36 -9.05 -4.42 -2.64
N ILE A 37 -7.98 -3.62 -2.63
CA ILE A 37 -6.74 -3.92 -3.35
C ILE A 37 -6.16 -5.28 -2.92
N ARG A 38 -6.08 -5.54 -1.61
CA ARG A 38 -5.47 -6.78 -1.09
C ARG A 38 -6.31 -8.02 -1.36
N ARG A 39 -7.64 -7.91 -1.31
CA ARG A 39 -8.54 -9.05 -1.61
C ARG A 39 -8.43 -9.46 -3.07
N TYR A 40 -8.43 -8.46 -3.95
CA TYR A 40 -8.56 -8.62 -5.38
C TYR A 40 -7.25 -8.38 -6.14
N SER A 41 -6.10 -8.53 -5.49
CA SER A 41 -4.77 -8.26 -6.06
C SER A 41 -4.38 -9.06 -7.32
N HIS A 42 -5.27 -9.90 -7.82
CA HIS A 42 -5.12 -10.74 -9.00
C HIS A 42 -5.99 -10.28 -10.18
N SER A 43 -6.92 -9.34 -9.97
CA SER A 43 -7.81 -8.79 -11.01
C SER A 43 -8.00 -7.29 -10.83
N ILE A 44 -7.66 -6.53 -11.87
CA ILE A 44 -7.88 -5.06 -11.87
C ILE A 44 -9.37 -4.75 -11.82
N GLU A 45 -10.19 -5.48 -12.56
CA GLU A 45 -11.64 -5.30 -12.61
C GLU A 45 -12.27 -5.52 -11.23
N GLU A 46 -11.91 -6.62 -10.55
CA GLU A 46 -12.42 -6.87 -9.21
C GLU A 46 -11.89 -5.87 -8.18
N MET A 47 -10.66 -5.37 -8.34
CA MET A 47 -10.15 -4.25 -7.52
C MET A 47 -11.00 -3.00 -7.71
N LYS A 48 -11.32 -2.63 -8.95
CA LYS A 48 -12.20 -1.49 -9.25
C LYS A 48 -13.56 -1.67 -8.60
N ASN A 49 -14.20 -2.83 -8.81
CA ASN A 49 -15.51 -3.14 -8.24
C ASN A 49 -15.47 -3.08 -6.71
N GLY A 50 -14.48 -3.70 -6.09
CA GLY A 50 -14.29 -3.66 -4.64
C GLY A 50 -14.05 -2.25 -4.10
N ILE A 51 -13.28 -1.41 -4.81
CA ILE A 51 -13.05 0.00 -4.44
C ILE A 51 -14.37 0.78 -4.54
N TRP A 52 -15.07 0.72 -5.68
CA TRP A 52 -16.31 1.45 -5.91
C TRP A 52 -17.44 0.99 -5.00
N ALA A 53 -17.51 -0.30 -4.65
CA ALA A 53 -18.45 -0.82 -3.67
C ALA A 53 -18.35 -0.07 -2.32
N THR A 54 -17.15 0.34 -1.89
CA THR A 54 -16.99 1.15 -0.66
C THR A 54 -17.67 2.50 -0.75
N PHE A 55 -17.69 3.13 -1.94
CA PHE A 55 -18.39 4.38 -2.18
C PHE A 55 -19.90 4.15 -2.19
N HIS A 56 -20.37 3.17 -2.98
CA HIS A 56 -21.79 2.83 -3.08
C HIS A 56 -22.41 2.48 -1.72
N HIS A 57 -21.68 1.75 -0.87
CA HIS A 57 -22.10 1.46 0.50
C HIS A 57 -22.38 2.71 1.35
N LYS A 58 -21.69 3.83 1.09
CA LYS A 58 -21.85 5.08 1.85
C LYS A 58 -22.98 5.95 1.31
N ILE A 59 -23.50 5.65 0.13
CA ILE A 59 -24.61 6.41 -0.49
C ILE A 59 -25.89 5.57 -0.63
N SER A 60 -25.80 4.26 -0.33
CA SER A 60 -26.92 3.32 -0.33
C SER A 60 -27.98 3.68 0.71
N THR A 61 -29.26 3.52 0.34
CA THR A 61 -30.40 3.67 1.25
C THR A 61 -31.31 2.45 1.17
N ASP A 62 -32.30 2.35 2.08
CA ASP A 62 -33.28 1.26 2.05
C ASP A 62 -34.11 1.30 0.74
N GLU A 63 -34.42 2.49 0.23
CA GLU A 63 -35.19 2.70 -1.00
C GLU A 63 -34.34 2.52 -2.27
N ASN A 64 -33.03 2.79 -2.18
CA ASN A 64 -32.10 2.69 -3.30
C ASN A 64 -30.81 1.96 -2.86
N PRO A 65 -30.86 0.61 -2.72
CA PRO A 65 -29.71 -0.18 -2.32
C PRO A 65 -28.68 -0.27 -3.46
N GLN A 66 -27.42 0.07 -3.18
CA GLN A 66 -26.33 0.07 -4.17
C GLN A 66 -25.25 -0.96 -3.80
N HIS A 67 -25.49 -2.22 -4.14
CA HIS A 67 -24.64 -3.36 -3.75
C HIS A 67 -24.20 -4.25 -4.92
N ASP A 68 -24.36 -3.80 -6.16
CA ASP A 68 -24.09 -4.60 -7.38
C ASP A 68 -22.60 -4.93 -7.55
N ASN A 69 -21.71 -4.06 -7.08
CA ASN A 69 -20.26 -4.27 -7.12
C ASN A 69 -19.74 -5.21 -6.01
N CYS A 70 -20.63 -5.79 -5.21
CA CYS A 70 -20.26 -6.71 -4.14
C CYS A 70 -20.45 -8.17 -4.58
N PRO A 71 -19.62 -9.09 -4.07
CA PRO A 71 -19.86 -10.51 -4.28
C PRO A 71 -21.22 -10.89 -3.70
N THR A 72 -21.94 -11.76 -4.40
CA THR A 72 -23.22 -12.31 -3.96
C THR A 72 -23.01 -13.53 -3.05
N GLY A 73 -24.07 -13.96 -2.36
CA GLY A 73 -24.06 -15.18 -1.55
C GLY A 73 -23.71 -14.99 -0.07
N LYS A 74 -23.81 -16.10 0.68
CA LYS A 74 -23.70 -16.13 2.15
C LYS A 74 -22.30 -15.79 2.66
N ASP A 75 -21.27 -16.05 1.85
CA ASP A 75 -19.88 -15.74 2.18
C ASP A 75 -19.46 -14.33 1.78
N SER A 76 -20.40 -13.52 1.26
CA SER A 76 -20.12 -12.14 0.88
C SER A 76 -19.57 -11.33 2.04
N TRP A 77 -18.58 -10.48 1.80
CA TRP A 77 -18.17 -9.50 2.81
C TRP A 77 -19.16 -8.33 2.94
N CYS A 78 -20.12 -8.20 2.02
CA CYS A 78 -21.17 -7.20 2.05
C CYS A 78 -22.34 -7.68 2.90
N SER A 79 -22.65 -6.93 3.97
CA SER A 79 -23.73 -7.26 4.91
C SER A 79 -25.10 -7.29 4.24
N TRP A 80 -25.35 -6.43 3.26
CA TRP A 80 -26.60 -6.43 2.50
C TRP A 80 -26.73 -7.66 1.60
N GLN A 81 -25.67 -8.03 0.86
CA GLN A 81 -25.65 -9.23 0.03
C GLN A 81 -25.81 -10.51 0.88
N LYS A 82 -25.23 -10.52 2.08
CA LYS A 82 -25.46 -11.58 3.08
C LYS A 82 -26.92 -11.65 3.50
N ALA A 83 -27.51 -10.53 3.92
CA ALA A 83 -28.92 -10.50 4.31
C ALA A 83 -29.84 -10.97 3.17
N LYS A 84 -29.54 -10.57 1.92
CA LYS A 84 -30.22 -11.07 0.72
C LYS A 84 -30.10 -12.58 0.55
N ALA A 85 -28.90 -13.13 0.70
CA ALA A 85 -28.66 -14.57 0.56
C ALA A 85 -29.19 -15.42 1.73
N HIS A 86 -29.45 -14.80 2.88
CA HIS A 86 -30.06 -15.42 4.06
C HIS A 86 -31.56 -15.15 4.18
N GLU A 87 -32.17 -14.45 3.21
CA GLU A 87 -33.59 -14.07 3.23
C GLU A 87 -33.99 -13.22 4.46
N THR A 88 -33.05 -12.42 4.99
CA THR A 88 -33.25 -11.55 6.16
C THR A 88 -33.22 -10.06 5.83
N LEU A 89 -33.49 -9.68 4.57
CA LEU A 89 -33.46 -8.28 4.11
C LEU A 89 -34.46 -7.38 4.84
N GLU A 90 -35.60 -7.91 5.27
CA GLU A 90 -36.61 -7.19 6.06
C GLU A 90 -36.05 -6.58 7.35
N ASN A 91 -35.03 -7.21 7.93
CA ASN A 91 -34.37 -6.78 9.17
C ASN A 91 -33.14 -5.91 8.91
N TYR A 92 -32.75 -5.74 7.64
CA TYR A 92 -31.58 -4.95 7.28
C TYR A 92 -31.93 -3.46 7.23
N LYS A 93 -31.07 -2.64 7.84
CA LYS A 93 -31.19 -1.18 7.80
C LYS A 93 -29.90 -0.53 7.35
N HIS A 94 -30.00 0.32 6.33
CA HIS A 94 -28.88 1.12 5.88
C HIS A 94 -28.52 2.19 6.91
N LYS A 95 -27.23 2.54 6.92
CA LYS A 95 -26.76 3.73 7.65
C LYS A 95 -27.13 4.97 6.85
N ASN A 96 -27.22 6.11 7.54
CA ASN A 96 -27.47 7.38 6.87
C ASN A 96 -26.43 7.64 5.77
N PRO A 97 -26.87 7.96 4.55
CA PRO A 97 -25.96 8.18 3.43
C PRO A 97 -25.15 9.46 3.64
N ILE A 98 -23.95 9.49 3.08
CA ILE A 98 -23.15 10.72 3.09
C ILE A 98 -23.83 11.82 2.26
N PRO A 99 -23.75 13.10 2.67
CA PRO A 99 -24.38 14.21 1.94
C PRO A 99 -23.91 14.37 0.49
N LYS A 100 -24.78 14.84 -0.40
CA LYS A 100 -24.52 14.97 -1.86
C LYS A 100 -23.32 15.87 -2.19
N ASP A 101 -23.08 16.93 -1.40
CA ASP A 101 -21.89 17.79 -1.52
C ASP A 101 -20.60 17.00 -1.28
N VAL A 102 -20.57 16.14 -0.26
CA VAL A 102 -19.45 15.24 0.03
C VAL A 102 -19.29 14.19 -1.07
N GLN A 103 -20.38 13.59 -1.55
CA GLN A 103 -20.35 12.62 -2.66
C GLN A 103 -19.64 13.20 -3.89
N LYS A 104 -20.12 14.36 -4.35
CA LYS A 104 -19.56 15.06 -5.52
C LYS A 104 -18.07 15.39 -5.33
N ALA A 105 -17.67 15.76 -4.12
CA ALA A 105 -16.28 16.11 -3.83
C ALA A 105 -15.32 14.91 -3.81
N ILE A 106 -15.79 13.70 -3.45
CA ILE A 106 -14.92 12.52 -3.33
C ILE A 106 -14.92 11.62 -4.57
N ILE A 107 -15.90 11.71 -5.47
CA ILE A 107 -15.94 10.96 -6.74
C ILE A 107 -14.62 11.07 -7.52
N PRO A 108 -14.04 12.27 -7.75
CA PRO A 108 -12.77 12.38 -8.47
C PRO A 108 -11.60 11.66 -7.81
N ILE A 109 -11.63 11.51 -6.47
CA ILE A 109 -10.63 10.72 -5.75
C ILE A 109 -10.80 9.24 -6.06
N TYR A 110 -12.04 8.74 -6.10
CA TYR A 110 -12.34 7.37 -6.45
C TYR A 110 -11.94 7.06 -7.89
N GLU A 111 -12.27 7.91 -8.86
CA GLU A 111 -11.85 7.77 -10.27
C GLU A 111 -10.33 7.71 -10.38
N LYS A 112 -9.62 8.67 -9.77
CA LYS A 112 -8.15 8.70 -9.80
C LYS A 112 -7.53 7.46 -9.15
N LEU A 113 -8.07 7.02 -8.01
CA LEU A 113 -7.52 5.89 -7.26
C LEU A 113 -8.01 4.52 -7.77
N SER A 114 -8.90 4.50 -8.75
CA SER A 114 -9.32 3.29 -9.45
C SER A 114 -8.84 3.24 -10.91
N SER A 115 -7.97 4.16 -11.33
CA SER A 115 -7.38 4.16 -12.67
C SER A 115 -6.61 2.85 -12.94
N ASP A 116 -6.68 2.36 -14.18
CA ASP A 116 -5.99 1.13 -14.56
C ASP A 116 -4.48 1.21 -14.35
N ASP A 117 -3.86 2.35 -14.67
CA ASP A 117 -2.40 2.50 -14.52
C ASP A 117 -1.95 2.44 -13.06
N LEU A 118 -2.79 2.95 -12.14
CA LEU A 118 -2.54 2.78 -10.71
C LEU A 118 -2.74 1.32 -10.29
N LEU A 119 -3.85 0.70 -10.68
CA LEU A 119 -4.21 -0.65 -10.24
C LEU A 119 -3.33 -1.75 -10.83
N LYS A 120 -2.81 -1.56 -12.06
CA LYS A 120 -1.78 -2.44 -12.66
C LYS A 120 -0.57 -2.60 -11.74
N ARG A 121 -0.15 -1.50 -11.08
CA ARG A 121 0.96 -1.52 -10.12
C ARG A 121 0.62 -2.20 -8.79
N CYS A 122 -0.66 -2.46 -8.54
CA CYS A 122 -1.14 -3.16 -7.35
C CYS A 122 -1.35 -4.67 -7.60
N LEU A 123 -1.18 -5.15 -8.84
CA LEU A 123 -1.23 -6.58 -9.15
C LEU A 123 -0.15 -7.34 -8.37
N GLY A 124 -0.49 -8.55 -7.95
CA GLY A 124 0.36 -9.39 -7.10
C GLY A 124 0.38 -8.97 -5.63
N GLY A 125 -0.17 -7.80 -5.27
CA GLY A 125 -0.30 -7.37 -3.87
C GLY A 125 1.05 -7.09 -3.19
N PHE A 126 2.05 -6.70 -3.99
CA PHE A 126 3.39 -6.34 -3.52
C PHE A 126 3.35 -5.03 -2.72
N THR A 127 4.26 -4.90 -1.76
CA THR A 127 4.38 -3.68 -0.97
C THR A 127 4.94 -2.54 -1.83
N GLN A 128 4.36 -1.35 -1.67
CA GLN A 128 4.60 -0.21 -2.55
C GLN A 128 5.97 0.47 -2.35
N ASN A 129 6.84 -0.07 -1.50
CA ASN A 129 8.11 0.58 -1.14
C ASN A 129 9.32 -0.32 -1.39
N ASN A 130 9.65 -0.58 -2.66
CA ASN A 130 10.94 -1.19 -3.01
C ASN A 130 12.12 -0.30 -2.56
N ASN A 131 11.91 1.01 -2.46
CA ASN A 131 12.94 1.97 -2.06
C ASN A 131 13.24 1.95 -0.56
N GLU A 132 12.39 1.31 0.26
CA GLU A 132 12.61 1.21 1.70
C GLU A 132 13.90 0.43 2.01
N ASN A 133 14.22 -0.59 1.20
CA ASN A 133 15.44 -1.37 1.35
C ASN A 133 16.69 -0.54 1.01
N VAL A 134 16.66 0.21 -0.10
CA VAL A 134 17.76 1.13 -0.48
C VAL A 134 17.94 2.20 0.60
N ASN A 135 16.84 2.82 1.05
CA ASN A 135 16.88 3.82 2.12
C ASN A 135 17.44 3.23 3.42
N ALA A 136 17.04 2.02 3.81
CA ALA A 136 17.57 1.36 4.99
C ALA A 136 19.10 1.16 4.88
N LEU A 137 19.60 0.80 3.69
CA LEU A 137 21.04 0.66 3.45
C LEU A 137 21.78 2.01 3.54
N ILE A 138 21.24 3.07 2.93
CA ILE A 138 21.79 4.44 3.05
C ILE A 138 21.90 4.85 4.52
N TRP A 139 20.82 4.70 5.29
CA TRP A 139 20.78 5.11 6.69
C TRP A 139 21.60 4.19 7.61
N SER A 140 21.94 2.98 7.18
CA SER A 140 22.88 2.12 7.91
C SER A 140 24.32 2.65 7.83
N MET A 141 24.68 3.33 6.74
CA MET A 141 25.99 3.93 6.51
C MET A 141 26.08 5.39 7.00
N ALA A 142 25.00 6.16 6.84
CA ALA A 142 24.90 7.55 7.30
C ALA A 142 23.70 7.70 8.25
N PRO A 143 23.81 7.27 9.52
CA PRO A 143 22.68 7.27 10.45
C PRO A 143 22.04 8.65 10.60
N LYS A 144 20.70 8.70 10.63
CA LYS A 144 19.94 9.94 10.83
C LYS A 144 20.13 10.58 12.21
N VAL A 145 20.59 9.78 13.17
CA VAL A 145 20.82 10.21 14.55
C VAL A 145 22.13 11.00 14.71
N THR A 146 23.04 10.90 13.75
CA THR A 146 24.25 11.72 13.69
C THR A 146 24.08 12.79 12.61
N SER A 147 24.52 14.01 12.88
CA SER A 147 24.52 15.07 11.87
C SER A 147 25.57 14.76 10.81
N SER A 148 25.17 14.05 9.75
CA SER A 148 26.03 13.77 8.60
C SER A 148 25.95 14.94 7.62
N GLY A 149 27.11 15.45 7.19
CA GLY A 149 27.17 16.46 6.14
C GLY A 149 26.67 15.92 4.80
N ALA A 150 26.21 16.80 3.90
CA ALA A 150 25.65 16.42 2.60
C ALA A 150 26.56 15.48 1.79
N LYS A 151 27.87 15.74 1.79
CA LYS A 151 28.87 14.88 1.11
C LYS A 151 28.92 13.45 1.64
N ILE A 152 28.75 13.26 2.96
CA ILE A 152 28.74 11.92 3.57
C ILE A 152 27.50 11.15 3.12
N VAL A 153 26.33 11.81 3.13
CA VAL A 153 25.07 11.20 2.68
C VAL A 153 25.14 10.85 1.19
N GLU A 154 25.75 11.71 0.37
CA GLU A 154 25.97 11.45 -1.05
C GLU A 154 26.85 10.22 -1.28
N ILE A 155 28.01 10.12 -0.60
CA ILE A 155 28.89 8.95 -0.69
C ILE A 155 28.15 7.67 -0.23
N ALA A 156 27.46 7.73 0.90
CA ALA A 156 26.66 6.61 1.40
C ALA A 156 25.58 6.19 0.40
N THR A 157 24.99 7.14 -0.32
CA THR A 157 24.00 6.87 -1.35
C THR A 157 24.61 6.13 -2.54
N TYR A 158 25.77 6.57 -3.05
CA TYR A 158 26.44 5.86 -4.14
C TYR A 158 26.84 4.43 -3.74
N ILE A 159 27.43 4.24 -2.56
CA ILE A 159 27.82 2.91 -2.06
C ILE A 159 26.57 2.02 -1.90
N ALA A 160 25.51 2.54 -1.27
CA ALA A 160 24.28 1.79 -1.08
C ALA A 160 23.64 1.35 -2.41
N LEU A 161 23.63 2.21 -3.43
CA LEU A 161 23.12 1.87 -4.76
C LEU A 161 23.98 0.80 -5.44
N SER A 162 25.32 0.93 -5.39
CA SER A 162 26.24 -0.08 -5.92
C SER A 162 26.04 -1.45 -5.27
N ILE A 163 25.87 -1.48 -3.94
CA ILE A 163 25.59 -2.73 -3.22
C ILE A 163 24.21 -3.26 -3.60
N PHE A 164 23.19 -2.42 -3.64
CA PHE A 164 21.82 -2.85 -3.93
C PHE A 164 21.70 -3.48 -5.33
N ASN A 165 22.35 -2.88 -6.33
CA ASN A 165 22.27 -3.34 -7.71
C ASN A 165 23.18 -4.55 -7.99
N ASP A 166 24.45 -4.49 -7.59
CA ASP A 166 25.44 -5.49 -8.03
C ASP A 166 26.11 -6.25 -6.87
N GLY A 167 25.74 -5.98 -5.62
CA GLY A 167 26.29 -6.65 -4.44
C GLY A 167 27.57 -6.04 -3.89
N TYR A 168 28.16 -6.73 -2.91
CA TYR A 168 29.31 -6.24 -2.15
C TYR A 168 30.63 -6.29 -2.95
N ASP A 169 30.68 -6.98 -4.08
CA ASP A 169 31.86 -6.99 -4.96
C ASP A 169 32.22 -5.58 -5.48
N ASN A 170 31.23 -4.70 -5.66
CA ASN A 170 31.49 -3.30 -5.99
C ASN A 170 32.28 -2.56 -4.90
N VAL A 171 32.13 -2.94 -3.63
CA VAL A 171 32.91 -2.35 -2.53
C VAL A 171 34.38 -2.74 -2.67
N LEU A 172 34.67 -3.96 -3.12
CA LEU A 172 36.03 -4.41 -3.41
C LEU A 172 36.65 -3.59 -4.54
N LEU A 173 35.89 -3.33 -5.62
CA LEU A 173 36.35 -2.46 -6.72
C LEU A 173 36.68 -1.04 -6.22
N MET A 174 35.84 -0.46 -5.37
CA MET A 174 36.11 0.84 -4.76
C MET A 174 37.39 0.83 -3.91
N MET A 175 37.57 -0.21 -3.09
CA MET A 175 38.79 -0.38 -2.29
C MET A 175 40.04 -0.47 -3.17
N GLN A 176 39.97 -1.17 -4.30
CA GLN A 176 41.07 -1.28 -5.25
C GLN A 176 41.43 0.07 -5.88
N ILE A 177 40.42 0.87 -6.26
CA ILE A 177 40.62 2.25 -6.78
C ILE A 177 41.30 3.13 -5.73
N MET A 178 41.01 2.92 -4.44
CA MET A 178 41.67 3.59 -3.32
C MET A 178 43.06 3.01 -2.97
N ASN A 179 43.61 2.14 -3.82
CA ASN A 179 44.90 1.46 -3.64
C ASN A 179 44.98 0.58 -2.38
N LEU A 180 43.85 0.04 -1.93
CA LEU A 180 43.83 -0.95 -0.84
C LEU A 180 44.12 -2.34 -1.40
N LYS A 181 44.98 -3.09 -0.70
CA LYS A 181 45.28 -4.49 -1.05
C LYS A 181 44.15 -5.40 -0.58
N ILE A 182 43.53 -6.09 -1.53
CA ILE A 182 42.37 -6.96 -1.27
C ILE A 182 42.84 -8.40 -1.10
N GLY A 183 42.58 -8.99 0.05
CA GLY A 183 42.87 -10.40 0.34
C GLY A 183 41.71 -11.34 0.00
N LEU A 184 41.98 -12.64 0.02
CA LEU A 184 40.96 -13.69 -0.18
C LEU A 184 39.83 -13.60 0.85
N ASN A 185 40.17 -13.28 2.11
CA ASN A 185 39.18 -13.15 3.18
C ASN A 185 38.15 -12.04 2.90
N ALA A 186 38.55 -10.95 2.24
CA ALA A 186 37.63 -9.86 1.89
C ALA A 186 36.63 -10.28 0.80
N HIS A 187 37.08 -11.03 -0.21
CA HIS A 187 36.20 -11.63 -1.23
C HIS A 187 35.19 -12.59 -0.60
N GLN A 188 35.67 -13.50 0.26
CA GLN A 188 34.79 -14.46 0.93
C GLN A 188 33.75 -13.76 1.82
N ALA A 189 34.15 -12.69 2.51
CA ALA A 189 33.23 -11.89 3.33
C ALA A 189 32.13 -11.24 2.48
N CYS A 190 32.47 -10.65 1.33
CA CYS A 190 31.50 -10.04 0.42
C CYS A 190 30.47 -11.06 -0.10
N GLN A 191 30.94 -12.22 -0.56
CA GLN A 191 30.07 -13.33 -0.98
C GLN A 191 29.14 -13.82 0.14
N ASN A 192 29.66 -13.91 1.37
CA ASN A 192 28.86 -14.30 2.53
C ASN A 192 27.78 -13.26 2.85
N PHE A 193 28.12 -11.96 2.82
CA PHE A 193 27.15 -10.89 3.04
C PHE A 193 26.06 -10.89 1.98
N ASP A 194 26.41 -11.06 0.70
CA ASP A 194 25.44 -11.14 -0.38
C ASP A 194 24.53 -12.36 -0.25
N THR A 195 25.08 -13.51 0.11
CA THR A 195 24.32 -14.74 0.35
C THR A 195 23.30 -14.55 1.48
N GLN A 196 23.72 -13.99 2.61
CA GLN A 196 22.84 -13.70 3.75
C GLN A 196 21.74 -12.71 3.37
N ARG A 197 22.12 -11.62 2.69
CA ARG A 197 21.19 -10.58 2.22
C ARG A 197 20.12 -11.16 1.30
N ILE A 198 20.51 -11.93 0.28
CA ILE A 198 19.59 -12.56 -0.68
C ILE A 198 18.68 -13.55 0.03
N THR A 199 19.21 -14.37 0.93
CA THR A 199 18.42 -15.35 1.70
C THR A 199 17.38 -14.66 2.57
N ALA A 200 17.78 -13.62 3.31
CA ALA A 200 16.85 -12.83 4.13
C ALA A 200 15.79 -12.13 3.28
N ALA A 201 16.16 -11.59 2.10
CA ALA A 201 15.22 -10.97 1.18
C ALA A 201 14.19 -11.97 0.65
N LYS A 202 14.63 -13.17 0.23
CA LYS A 202 13.73 -14.25 -0.22
C LYS A 202 12.77 -14.68 0.88
N LEU A 203 13.26 -14.85 2.12
CA LEU A 203 12.43 -15.20 3.27
C LEU A 203 11.36 -14.12 3.55
N ARG A 204 11.76 -12.84 3.58
CA ARG A 204 10.80 -11.74 3.77
C ARG A 204 9.79 -11.66 2.64
N ALA A 205 10.22 -11.80 1.38
CA ALA A 205 9.33 -11.84 0.23
C ALA A 205 8.27 -12.94 0.38
N GLN A 206 8.70 -14.16 0.76
CA GLN A 206 7.81 -15.28 1.03
C GLN A 206 6.81 -14.97 2.17
N GLN A 207 7.26 -14.38 3.28
CA GLN A 207 6.39 -13.99 4.40
C GLN A 207 5.36 -12.91 4.00
N THR A 208 5.69 -12.05 3.04
CA THR A 208 4.77 -11.02 2.55
C THR A 208 3.75 -11.53 1.53
N THR A 209 3.86 -12.78 1.06
CA THR A 209 2.87 -13.37 0.16
C THR A 209 1.49 -13.46 0.81
N LYS A 210 0.45 -13.56 -0.02
CA LYS A 210 -0.94 -13.72 0.45
C LYS A 210 -1.11 -15.04 1.21
N GLU A 211 -0.43 -16.11 0.76
CA GLU A 211 -0.47 -17.44 1.35
C GLU A 211 0.13 -17.46 2.76
N ALA A 212 1.35 -16.94 2.92
CA ALA A 212 1.99 -16.85 4.23
C ALA A 212 1.21 -16.00 5.23
N ARG A 213 0.49 -14.98 4.76
CA ARG A 213 -0.39 -14.15 5.60
C ARG A 213 -1.69 -14.85 6.01
N LYS A 214 -2.19 -15.81 5.24
CA LYS A 214 -3.39 -16.59 5.59
C LYS A 214 -3.12 -17.68 6.62
N LEU A 215 -1.86 -18.09 6.77
CA LEU A 215 -1.42 -19.13 7.71
C LEU A 215 -1.12 -18.61 9.12
N LYS A 216 -1.15 -17.28 9.34
CA LYS A 216 -0.99 -16.64 10.65
C LYS A 216 -2.35 -16.30 11.24
#